data_AF-A0A0C3I5D7-F1
#
_entry.id   AF-A0A0C3I5D7-F1
#
_cell.length_a   1.000
_cell.length_b   1.000
_cell.length_c   1.000
_cell.angle_alpha   90.00
_cell.angle_beta   90.00
_cell.angle_gamma   90.00
#
_symmetry.space_group_name_H-M   'P 1'
#
loop_
_entity.id
_entity.type
_entity.pdbx_description
1 polymer ?
#
loop_
_entity_poly.entity_id
_entity_poly.type
_entity_poly.pdbx_seq_one_letter_code
_entity_poly.pdbx_strand_id
1 'polypeptide(L)' 'MTSLGVMLTLVGAGYGLGFAIASQVQTLNRPDITVRPLAGTPPMLSTYLLRRSAEPSEPMKRFLQRAREEFLPKGDEPAS' A
#
# COMPACT_ATOMS: atom_id res chain seq x y z
N MET A 1 0.88 4.64 -18.58
CA MET A 1 -0.06 5.26 -17.61
C MET A 1 -0.46 4.19 -16.62
N THR A 2 -0.23 4.41 -15.32
CA THR A 2 -0.72 3.50 -14.27
C THR A 2 -2.21 3.78 -14.02
N SER A 3 -2.97 2.78 -13.56
CA SER A 3 -4.37 2.96 -13.16
C SER A 3 -4.53 4.10 -12.15
N LEU A 4 -3.57 4.23 -11.22
CA LEU A 4 -3.48 5.33 -10.26
C LEU A 4 -3.31 6.70 -10.92
N GLY A 5 -2.42 6.82 -11.91
CA GLY A 5 -2.20 8.08 -12.62
C GLY A 5 -3.45 8.55 -13.38
N VAL A 6 -4.20 7.61 -13.98
CA VAL A 6 -5.49 7.91 -14.62
C VAL A 6 -6.51 8.38 -13.59
N MET A 7 -6.64 7.67 -12.47
CA MET A 7 -7.56 8.06 -11.38
C MET A 7 -7.25 9.48 -10.87
N LEU A 8 -5.98 9.80 -10.61
CA LEU A 8 -5.58 11.13 -10.15
C LEU A 8 -5.89 12.22 -11.18
N THR A 9 -5.71 11.92 -12.47
CA THR A 9 -6.04 12.87 -13.54
C THR A 9 -7.54 13.20 -13.54
N LEU A 10 -8.40 12.20 -13.37
CA LEU A 10 -9.85 12.39 -13.32
C LEU A 10 -10.29 13.16 -12.06
N VAL A 11 -9.70 12.84 -10.91
CA VAL A 11 -9.97 13.55 -9.65
C VAL A 11 -9.57 15.03 -9.75
N GLY A 12 -8.36 15.32 -10.24
CA GLY A 12 -7.89 16.70 -10.43
C GLY A 12 -8.70 17.49 -11.45
N ALA A 13 -9.30 16.82 -12.44
CA ALA A 13 -10.23 17.43 -13.39
C ALA A 13 -11.67 17.59 -12.86
N GLY A 14 -11.95 17.21 -11.60
CA GLY A 14 -13.26 17.40 -10.97
C GLY A 14 -14.29 16.32 -11.28
N TYR A 15 -13.88 15.16 -11.83
CA TYR A 15 -14.81 14.06 -12.13
C TYR A 15 -15.24 13.24 -10.91
N GLY A 16 -14.65 13.47 -9.73
CA GLY A 16 -15.08 12.81 -8.50
C GLY A 16 -13.97 12.60 -7.47
N LEU A 17 -14.15 11.56 -6.64
CA LEU A 17 -13.23 11.15 -5.57
C LEU A 17 -12.59 9.79 -5.91
N GLY A 18 -11.41 9.54 -5.37
CA GLY A 18 -10.69 8.27 -5.53
C GLY A 18 -10.17 7.75 -4.20
N PHE A 19 -9.92 6.44 -4.12
CA PHE A 19 -9.32 5.78 -2.96
C PHE A 19 -7.90 5.37 -3.30
N ALA A 20 -6.96 5.66 -2.41
CA ALA A 20 -5.57 5.27 -2.53
C ALA A 20 -5.00 4.94 -1.16
N ILE A 21 -3.97 4.09 -1.13
CA ILE A 21 -3.24 3.80 0.10
C ILE A 21 -2.28 4.95 0.44
N ALA A 22 -1.99 5.13 1.72
CA ALA A 22 -1.18 6.25 2.19
C ALA A 22 0.20 6.34 1.49
N SER A 23 0.85 5.20 1.23
CA SER A 23 2.14 5.14 0.53
C SER A 23 2.09 5.63 -0.91
N GLN A 24 0.97 5.41 -1.61
CA GLN A 24 0.76 5.91 -2.97
C GLN A 24 0.59 7.42 -2.98
N VAL A 25 -0.23 7.95 -2.06
CA VAL A 25 -0.51 9.39 -1.99
C VAL A 25 0.76 10.19 -1.71
N GLN A 26 1.59 9.75 -0.76
CA GLN A 26 2.83 10.44 -0.40
C GLN A 26 3.78 10.64 -1.58
N THR A 27 3.78 9.69 -2.52
CA THR A 27 4.67 9.72 -3.69
C THR A 27 4.20 10.70 -4.78
N LEU A 28 2.90 11.03 -4.82
CA LEU A 28 2.25 11.70 -5.95
C LEU A 28 1.86 13.16 -5.67
N ASN A 29 2.34 13.74 -4.56
CA ASN A 29 2.04 15.08 -4.03
C ASN A 29 1.55 16.08 -5.10
N ARG A 30 0.22 16.21 -5.21
CA ARG A 30 -0.47 16.97 -6.26
C ARG A 30 -1.25 18.12 -5.60
N PRO A 31 -0.93 19.39 -5.89
CA PRO A 31 -1.52 20.53 -5.19
C PRO A 31 -3.01 20.75 -5.53
N ASP A 32 -3.48 20.20 -6.64
CA ASP A 32 -4.87 20.21 -7.12
C ASP A 32 -5.77 19.19 -6.40
N ILE A 33 -5.21 18.32 -5.55
CA ILE A 33 -5.96 17.24 -4.89
C ILE A 33 -5.71 17.28 -3.38
N THR A 34 -6.79 17.38 -2.60
CA THR A 34 -6.72 17.23 -1.15
C THR A 34 -6.96 15.77 -0.76
N VAL A 35 -6.04 15.17 0.00
CA VAL A 35 -6.22 13.83 0.57
C VAL A 35 -6.72 13.93 2.00
N ARG A 36 -7.68 13.06 2.34
CA ARG A 36 -8.24 12.96 3.68
C ARG A 36 -8.27 11.50 4.14
N PRO A 37 -7.95 11.20 5.40
CA PRO A 37 -8.15 9.87 5.95
C PRO A 37 -9.61 9.42 5.83
N LEU A 38 -9.81 8.11 5.65
CA LEU A 38 -11.16 7.53 5.69
C LEU A 38 -11.74 7.68 7.09
N ALA A 39 -13.00 8.08 7.18
CA ALA A 39 -13.70 8.18 8.46
C ALA A 39 -13.92 6.80 9.09
N GLY A 40 -13.86 6.73 10.42
CA GLY A 40 -13.99 5.48 11.17
C GLY A 40 -12.73 4.63 11.10
N THR A 41 -12.88 3.32 11.24
CA THR A 41 -11.78 2.35 11.14
C THR A 41 -11.51 2.04 9.67
N PRO A 42 -10.33 2.36 9.12
CA PRO A 42 -10.01 2.02 7.74
C PRO A 42 -10.08 0.50 7.52
N PRO A 43 -10.48 0.04 6.32
CA PRO A 43 -10.46 -1.38 6.00
C PRO A 43 -9.03 -1.92 6.08
N MET A 44 -8.87 -3.11 6.66
CA MET A 44 -7.58 -3.79 6.71
C MET A 44 -7.16 -4.20 5.30
N LEU A 45 -6.00 -3.72 4.86
CA LEU A 45 -5.39 -4.14 3.60
C LEU A 45 -4.28 -5.14 3.86
N SER A 46 -4.48 -6.39 3.44
CA SER A 46 -3.47 -7.44 3.55
C SER A 46 -2.64 -7.53 2.27
N THR A 47 -1.32 -7.37 2.40
CA THR A 47 -0.37 -7.63 1.31
C THR A 47 0.16 -9.05 1.45
N TYR A 48 -0.06 -9.88 0.45
CA TYR A 48 0.34 -11.30 0.47
C TYR A 48 1.60 -11.53 -0.34
N LEU A 49 2.52 -12.31 0.25
CA LEU A 49 3.67 -12.84 -0.45
C LEU A 49 3.39 -14.27 -0.92
N LEU A 50 3.02 -14.40 -2.20
CA LEU A 50 2.69 -15.69 -2.79
C LEU A 50 3.95 -16.35 -3.36
N ARG A 51 4.09 -17.66 -3.12
CA ARG A 51 5.11 -18.50 -3.73
C ARG A 51 4.52 -19.80 -4.23
N ARG A 52 5.18 -20.43 -5.19
CA ARG A 52 4.91 -21.82 -5.55
C ARG A 52 5.29 -22.73 -4.38
N SER A 53 4.51 -23.79 -4.15
CA SER A 53 4.80 -24.85 -3.18
C SER A 53 5.90 -25.81 -3.69
N ALA A 54 7.04 -25.25 -4.06
CA ALA A 54 8.27 -25.98 -4.42
C ALA A 54 9.40 -25.50 -3.51
N GLU A 55 10.54 -26.19 -3.52
CA GLU A 55 11.72 -25.72 -2.79
C GLU A 55 12.17 -24.36 -3.37
N PRO A 56 12.27 -23.30 -2.54
CA PRO A 56 12.68 -21.99 -3.02
C PRO A 56 14.17 -21.99 -3.38
N SER A 57 14.51 -21.34 -4.49
CA SER A 57 15.91 -21.09 -4.84
C SER A 57 16.61 -20.22 -3.78
N GLU A 58 17.93 -20.26 -3.70
CA GLU A 58 18.70 -19.44 -2.74
C GLU A 58 18.38 -17.93 -2.83
N PRO A 59 18.26 -17.31 -4.01
CA PRO A 59 17.80 -15.92 -4.11
C PRO A 59 16.39 -15.70 -3.53
N MET A 60 15.48 -16.66 -3.73
CA MET A 60 14.12 -16.61 -3.18
C MET A 60 14.15 -16.71 -1.65
N LYS A 61 14.97 -17.59 -1.08
CA LYS A 61 15.14 -17.69 0.39
C LYS A 61 15.58 -16.35 0.99
N ARG A 62 16.59 -15.70 0.39
CA ARG A 62 17.05 -14.36 0.83
C ARG A 62 16.01 -13.27 0.65
N PHE A 63 15.18 -13.34 -0.39
CA PHE A 63 14.07 -12.40 -0.57
C PHE A 63 12.99 -12.61 0.50
N LEU A 64 12.58 -13.86 0.75
CA LEU A 64 11.60 -14.20 1.79
C LEU A 64 12.09 -13.78 3.18
N GLN A 65 13.37 -13.95 3.47
CA GLN A 65 13.97 -13.51 4.73
C GLN A 65 13.86 -11.99 4.89
N ARG A 66 14.33 -11.21 3.92
CA ARG A 66 14.26 -9.74 3.98
C ARG A 66 12.83 -9.22 4.05
N ALA A 67 11.91 -9.80 3.27
CA ALA A 67 10.50 -9.43 3.32
C ALA A 67 9.89 -9.71 4.70
N ARG A 68 10.26 -10.82 5.36
CA ARG A 68 9.80 -11.11 6.72
C ARG A 68 10.38 -10.15 7.74
N GLU A 69 11.66 -9.80 7.64
CA GLU A 69 12.31 -8.84 8.55
C GLU A 69 11.71 -7.43 8.41
N GLU A 70 11.46 -7.00 7.17
CA GLU A 70 10.91 -5.66 6.86
C GLU A 70 9.42 -5.53 7.23
N PHE A 71 8.63 -6.56 6.93
CA PHE A 71 7.17 -6.53 7.09
C PHE A 71 6.68 -7.33 8.30
N LEU A 72 7.56 -7.70 9.24
CA LEU A 72 7.13 -8.31 10.50
C LEU A 72 6.22 -7.30 11.21
N PRO A 73 5.00 -7.68 11.62
CA PRO A 73 4.19 -6.80 12.43
C PRO A 73 4.99 -6.49 13.70
N LYS A 74 5.39 -5.22 13.89
CA LYS A 74 5.78 -4.73 15.21
C LYS A 74 4.56 -4.99 16.09
N GLY A 75 4.69 -5.90 17.05
CA GLY A 75 3.59 -6.30 17.91
C GLY A 75 2.86 -5.06 18.41
N ASP A 76 1.53 -5.09 18.34
CA ASP A 76 0.69 -4.02 18.88
C ASP A 76 1.13 -3.78 20.33
N GLU A 77 1.76 -2.62 20.57
CA GLU A 77 2.06 -2.18 21.91
C GLU A 77 0.68 -1.95 22.58
N PRO A 78 0.33 -2.70 23.65
CA PRO A 78 -0.97 -2.54 24.27
C PRO A 78 -1.04 -1.11 24.82
N ALA A 79 -1.99 -0.33 24.30
CA ALA A 79 -2.33 0.98 24.82
C ALA A 79 -2.59 0.84 26.33
N SER A 80 -1.70 1.42 27.13
CA SER A 80 -1.93 1.72 28.54
C SER A 80 -2.84 2.94 28.68
#